data_AF-A0A924IM95-F1
#
_entry.id   AF-A0A924IM95-F1
#
_cell.length_a   1.000
_cell.length_b   1.000
_cell.length_c   1.000
_cell.angle_alpha   90.00
_cell.angle_beta   90.00
_cell.angle_gamma   90.00
#
_symmetry.space_group_name_H-M   'P 1'
#
loop_
_entity.id
_entity.type
_entity.pdbx_description
1 polymer ?
#
loop_
_entity_poly.entity_id
_entity_poly.type
_entity_poly.pdbx_seq_one_letter_code
_entity_poly.pdbx_strand_id
1 'polypeptide(L)'
;MTDLPPIHSHETHILLACADARDLSQLHLDTITENIALYRQRGIAVDFHGIRTAGSFVTPDVVADFKRIFEMSQRDHAHAGAPMHFFIHLTTHGQLTPDSDPGYLGHVHRLHIVEGSKLNCGMLDATSVGIEIEQLLLEKQPIVRWDNGQALMNSEAAIRKMLLRVYAYDGYLAGDWIRSIDKLRTHPRAQRTELERAVGSDTELRTLDLKITAGIQDYSTHALVRVDGGDPPAPFWDDTQLMIRQKVAAHGDRREDILAQNDLQKPMAGLLCMTDPTRAYRPDAARFYQIRQGQVPDPTYKPNSIFKISGGNFDVPYSPFGPYVIAGFYYGVKHLGLFDQMVLGQDTAQTERIMTKIRRDPLMSLIVETFKVNLIPLDQQAIKRT
;
A
#
# COMPACT_ATOMS: atom_id res chain seq x y z
N MET A 1 5.93 35.35 15.46
CA MET A 1 5.19 34.08 15.29
C MET A 1 3.76 34.47 14.99
N THR A 2 3.28 34.21 13.78
CA THR A 2 1.86 34.38 13.47
C THR A 2 1.11 33.20 14.07
N ASP A 3 0.15 33.48 14.95
CA ASP A 3 -0.70 32.43 15.51
C ASP A 3 -1.47 31.74 14.39
N LEU A 4 -1.39 30.41 14.33
CA LEU A 4 -2.16 29.63 13.37
C LEU A 4 -3.66 29.78 13.68
N PRO A 5 -4.54 29.84 12.66
CA PRO A 5 -5.97 29.94 12.89
C PRO A 5 -6.49 28.71 13.66
N PRO A 6 -7.60 28.87 14.40
CA PRO A 6 -8.28 27.74 15.02
C PRO A 6 -8.68 26.71 13.96
N ILE A 7 -8.66 25.43 14.33
CA ILE A 7 -9.13 24.36 13.46
C ILE A 7 -10.64 24.44 13.36
N HIS A 8 -11.16 24.51 12.13
CA HIS A 8 -12.59 24.46 11.82
C HIS A 8 -12.99 23.23 11.01
N SER A 9 -12.04 22.41 10.58
CA SER A 9 -12.27 21.15 9.85
C SER A 9 -11.13 20.16 10.07
N HIS A 10 -11.47 18.88 10.17
CA HIS A 10 -10.52 17.76 10.14
C HIS A 10 -10.79 16.90 8.91
N GLU A 11 -9.74 16.54 8.19
CA GLU A 11 -9.82 15.67 7.02
C GLU A 11 -8.90 14.47 7.19
N THR A 12 -9.45 13.26 7.12
CA THR A 12 -8.67 12.01 7.12
C THR A 12 -8.61 11.47 5.70
N HIS A 13 -7.41 11.40 5.15
CA HIS A 13 -7.13 10.93 3.80
C HIS A 13 -6.41 9.59 3.85
N ILE A 14 -6.93 8.59 3.15
CA ILE A 14 -6.29 7.27 3.01
C ILE A 14 -5.95 7.02 1.56
N LEU A 15 -4.66 6.96 1.24
CA LEU A 15 -4.17 6.53 -0.08
C LEU A 15 -4.00 5.00 -0.11
N LEU A 16 -4.90 4.30 -0.80
CA LEU A 16 -4.69 2.91 -1.18
C LEU A 16 -3.95 2.87 -2.52
N ALA A 17 -2.69 2.46 -2.50
CA ALA A 17 -1.90 2.28 -3.71
C ALA A 17 -1.14 0.95 -3.71
N CYS A 18 -0.68 0.56 -4.89
CA CYS A 18 0.14 -0.64 -5.05
C CYS A 18 1.39 -0.56 -4.18
N ALA A 19 1.80 -1.69 -3.60
CA ALA A 19 3.12 -1.86 -3.00
C ALA A 19 4.22 -1.89 -4.08
N ASP A 20 4.40 -0.78 -4.81
CA ASP A 20 5.53 -0.59 -5.72
C ASP A 20 6.61 0.22 -4.99
N ALA A 21 7.86 -0.23 -5.08
CA ALA A 21 9.01 0.41 -4.45
C ALA A 21 9.35 1.75 -5.11
N ARG A 22 8.95 1.97 -6.37
CA ARG A 22 9.13 3.22 -7.11
C ARG A 22 8.11 4.28 -6.71
N ASP A 23 7.04 3.87 -6.03
CA ASP A 23 6.01 4.78 -5.57
C ASP A 23 6.55 5.77 -4.50
N LEU A 24 5.97 6.98 -4.46
CA LEU A 24 6.29 8.08 -3.54
C LEU A 24 7.79 8.47 -3.45
N SER A 25 8.28 9.26 -4.41
CA SER A 25 9.60 9.90 -4.30
C SER A 25 9.69 10.94 -3.19
N GLN A 26 10.91 11.40 -2.86
CA GLN A 26 11.11 12.47 -1.89
C GLN A 26 10.27 13.71 -2.27
N LEU A 27 10.23 14.07 -3.57
CA LEU A 27 9.36 15.15 -4.06
C LEU A 27 7.89 14.95 -3.68
N HIS A 28 7.36 13.73 -3.74
CA HIS A 28 5.97 13.44 -3.36
C HIS A 28 5.78 13.61 -1.86
N LEU A 29 6.69 13.06 -1.04
CA LEU A 29 6.64 13.15 0.42
C LEU A 29 6.72 14.60 0.91
N ASP A 30 7.66 15.37 0.34
CA ASP A 30 7.82 16.79 0.66
C ASP A 30 6.58 17.58 0.28
N THR A 31 5.99 17.29 -0.88
CA THR A 31 4.80 17.99 -1.38
C THR A 31 3.57 17.69 -0.54
N ILE A 32 3.38 16.44 -0.10
CA ILE A 32 2.32 16.09 0.85
C ILE A 32 2.51 16.88 2.16
N THR A 33 3.72 16.88 2.71
CA THR A 33 4.04 17.58 3.97
C THR A 33 3.81 19.09 3.86
N GLU A 34 4.27 19.69 2.76
CA GLU A 34 4.07 21.10 2.46
C GLU A 34 2.58 21.44 2.34
N ASN A 35 1.80 20.63 1.62
CA ASN A 35 0.39 20.90 1.43
C ASN A 35 -0.43 20.71 2.71
N ILE A 36 -0.07 19.75 3.59
CA ILE A 36 -0.64 19.63 4.94
C ILE A 36 -0.42 20.93 5.72
N ALA A 37 0.78 21.50 5.66
CA ALA A 37 1.08 22.77 6.34
C ALA A 37 0.27 23.95 5.77
N LEU A 38 0.05 24.00 4.44
CA LEU A 38 -0.79 25.01 3.81
C LEU A 38 -2.27 24.88 4.23
N TYR A 39 -2.79 23.65 4.31
CA TYR A 39 -4.15 23.41 4.79
C TYR A 39 -4.30 23.77 6.27
N ARG A 40 -3.26 23.53 7.08
CA ARG A 40 -3.23 23.96 8.49
C ARG A 40 -3.35 25.48 8.64
N GLN A 41 -2.72 26.25 7.75
CA GLN A 41 -2.85 27.71 7.69
C GLN A 41 -4.24 28.19 7.26
N ARG A 42 -5.05 27.31 6.65
CA ARG A 42 -6.46 27.57 6.31
C ARG A 42 -7.42 27.14 7.43
N GLY A 43 -6.92 26.61 8.54
CA GLY A 43 -7.73 26.08 9.63
C GLY A 43 -8.22 24.65 9.41
N ILE A 44 -7.60 23.89 8.50
CA ILE A 44 -7.94 22.49 8.21
C ILE A 44 -6.81 21.59 8.71
N ALA A 45 -7.12 20.65 9.60
CA ALA A 45 -6.19 19.61 10.04
C ALA A 45 -6.31 18.41 9.10
N VAL A 46 -5.18 17.93 8.58
CA VAL A 46 -5.15 16.81 7.63
C VAL A 46 -4.37 15.64 8.22
N ASP A 47 -5.02 14.48 8.35
CA ASP A 47 -4.40 13.20 8.67
C ASP A 47 -4.24 12.39 7.37
N PHE A 48 -3.01 12.12 6.95
CA PHE A 48 -2.74 11.38 5.71
C PHE A 48 -2.15 10.00 5.98
N HIS A 49 -2.83 8.95 5.52
CA HIS A 49 -2.46 7.55 5.68
C HIS A 49 -2.15 6.90 4.32
N GLY A 50 -1.24 5.94 4.30
CA GLY A 50 -0.95 5.13 3.11
C GLY A 50 -1.08 3.64 3.40
N ILE A 51 -2.01 2.97 2.71
CA ILE A 51 -2.09 1.51 2.64
C ILE A 51 -1.36 1.07 1.36
N ARG A 52 -0.50 0.06 1.51
CA ARG A 52 0.33 -0.46 0.42
C ARG A 52 0.18 -1.98 0.37
N THR A 53 -0.54 -2.45 -0.63
CA THR A 53 -0.74 -3.87 -0.94
C THR A 53 -0.39 -4.12 -2.40
N ALA A 54 0.24 -5.25 -2.70
CA ALA A 54 0.69 -5.50 -4.07
C ALA A 54 -0.52 -5.72 -4.99
N GLY A 55 -0.50 -5.11 -6.18
CA GLY A 55 -1.65 -5.12 -7.10
C GLY A 55 -2.84 -4.24 -6.69
N SER A 56 -2.80 -3.60 -5.51
CA SER A 56 -3.87 -2.82 -4.86
C SER A 56 -5.27 -3.31 -5.20
N PHE A 57 -5.84 -4.17 -4.37
CA PHE A 57 -7.25 -4.55 -4.48
C PHE A 57 -7.95 -4.20 -3.19
N VAL A 58 -9.21 -3.79 -3.31
CA VAL A 58 -10.09 -3.59 -2.16
C VAL A 58 -10.61 -4.96 -1.74
N THR A 59 -10.06 -5.47 -0.64
CA THR A 59 -10.43 -6.73 -0.01
C THR A 59 -10.97 -6.50 1.40
N PRO A 60 -11.65 -7.48 2.02
CA PRO A 60 -12.23 -7.30 3.36
C PRO A 60 -11.21 -6.84 4.42
N ASP A 61 -9.95 -7.29 4.35
CA ASP A 61 -8.89 -6.85 5.25
C ASP A 61 -8.49 -5.38 5.04
N VAL A 62 -8.49 -4.89 3.78
CA VAL A 62 -8.28 -3.47 3.47
C VAL A 62 -9.44 -2.62 3.98
N VAL A 63 -10.68 -3.12 3.87
CA VAL A 63 -11.86 -2.45 4.45
C VAL A 63 -11.76 -2.35 5.97
N ALA A 64 -11.30 -3.42 6.64
CA ALA A 64 -11.04 -3.40 8.08
C ALA A 64 -9.96 -2.39 8.46
N ASP A 65 -8.92 -2.22 7.64
CA ASP A 65 -7.90 -1.19 7.84
C ASP A 65 -8.47 0.22 7.73
N PHE A 66 -9.36 0.49 6.77
CA PHE A 66 -10.07 1.77 6.68
C PHE A 66 -10.85 2.08 7.95
N LYS A 67 -11.66 1.11 8.42
CA LYS A 67 -12.46 1.26 9.65
C LYS A 67 -11.59 1.60 10.85
N ARG A 68 -10.46 0.93 11.00
CA ARG A 68 -9.52 1.18 12.10
C ARG A 68 -8.91 2.57 12.04
N ILE A 69 -8.50 3.02 10.85
CA ILE A 69 -7.94 4.36 10.65
C ILE A 69 -8.99 5.42 10.98
N PHE A 70 -10.23 5.25 10.51
CA PHE A 70 -11.32 6.18 10.81
C PHE A 70 -11.66 6.21 12.31
N GLU A 71 -11.73 5.05 12.97
CA GLU A 71 -11.95 4.98 14.41
C GLU A 71 -10.84 5.68 15.20
N MET A 72 -9.58 5.49 14.80
CA MET A 72 -8.44 6.16 15.42
C MET A 72 -8.53 7.67 15.26
N SER A 73 -8.77 8.17 14.04
CA SER A 73 -8.88 9.61 13.79
C SER A 73 -10.07 10.21 14.55
N GLN A 74 -11.21 9.53 14.60
CA GLN A 74 -12.36 9.96 15.38
C GLN A 74 -12.04 10.07 16.87
N ARG A 75 -11.29 9.10 17.41
CA ARG A 75 -10.88 9.11 18.83
C ARG A 75 -9.91 10.25 19.12
N ASP A 76 -8.93 10.47 18.26
CA ASP A 76 -7.88 11.47 18.46
C ASP A 76 -8.42 12.90 18.36
N HIS A 77 -9.47 13.10 17.55
CA HIS A 77 -10.08 14.43 17.31
C HIS A 77 -11.47 14.63 17.92
N ALA A 78 -12.00 13.66 18.69
CA ALA A 78 -13.35 13.70 19.26
C ALA A 78 -13.65 14.99 20.06
N HIS A 79 -12.63 15.57 20.69
CA HIS A 79 -12.76 16.75 21.55
C HIS A 79 -12.53 18.08 20.83
N ALA A 80 -12.15 18.06 19.55
CA ALA A 80 -11.81 19.27 18.80
C ALA A 80 -13.05 20.09 18.38
N GLY A 81 -14.24 19.49 18.36
CA GLY A 81 -15.51 20.15 18.03
C GLY A 81 -15.67 20.57 16.56
N ALA A 82 -14.64 20.37 15.74
CA ALA A 82 -14.67 20.61 14.30
C ALA A 82 -15.21 19.38 13.54
N PRO A 83 -15.96 19.59 12.44
CA PRO A 83 -16.44 18.50 11.57
C PRO A 83 -15.28 17.66 11.02
N MET A 84 -15.54 16.37 10.85
CA MET A 84 -14.61 15.41 10.25
C MET A 84 -15.08 14.98 8.86
N HIS A 85 -14.14 14.91 7.92
CA HIS A 85 -14.36 14.44 6.56
C HIS A 85 -13.40 13.30 6.22
N PHE A 86 -13.90 12.30 5.50
CA PHE A 86 -13.15 11.07 5.23
C PHE A 86 -13.00 10.84 3.73
N PHE A 87 -11.77 10.64 3.30
CA PHE A 87 -11.40 10.47 1.90
C PHE A 87 -10.62 9.17 1.71
N ILE A 88 -10.95 8.43 0.65
CA ILE A 88 -10.19 7.27 0.20
C ILE A 88 -9.74 7.52 -1.25
N HIS A 89 -8.43 7.50 -1.47
CA HIS A 89 -7.82 7.68 -2.78
C HIS A 89 -7.33 6.34 -3.30
N LEU A 90 -8.04 5.80 -4.29
CA LEU A 90 -7.67 4.57 -4.98
C LEU A 90 -6.74 4.90 -6.14
N THR A 91 -5.50 4.44 -6.04
CA THR A 91 -4.49 4.71 -7.06
C THR A 91 -3.87 3.42 -7.57
N THR A 92 -3.85 3.28 -8.89
CA THR A 92 -3.03 2.29 -9.59
C THR A 92 -1.87 3.01 -10.27
N HIS A 93 -0.90 2.28 -10.80
CA HIS A 93 0.21 2.90 -11.52
C HIS A 93 0.53 2.15 -12.81
N GLY A 94 1.13 2.84 -13.77
CA GLY A 94 1.60 2.26 -15.03
C GLY A 94 2.32 3.27 -15.90
N GLN A 95 2.52 2.90 -17.16
CA GLN A 95 2.94 3.84 -18.20
C GLN A 95 1.79 4.08 -19.18
N LEU A 96 1.39 5.34 -19.32
CA LEU A 96 0.46 5.76 -20.36
C LEU A 96 1.20 5.97 -21.68
N THR A 97 0.51 5.73 -22.79
CA THR A 97 1.05 6.04 -24.12
C THR A 97 1.06 7.57 -24.35
N PRO A 98 1.95 8.10 -25.20
CA PRO A 98 2.01 9.55 -25.45
C PRO A 98 0.75 10.17 -26.06
N ASP A 99 -0.11 9.38 -26.70
CA ASP A 99 -1.40 9.80 -27.26
C ASP A 99 -2.54 9.79 -26.24
N SER A 100 -2.28 9.35 -24.99
CA SER A 100 -3.26 9.43 -23.90
C SER A 100 -3.51 10.89 -23.48
N ASP A 101 -4.71 11.17 -22.98
CA ASP A 101 -5.07 12.51 -22.49
C ASP A 101 -4.14 12.93 -21.32
N PRO A 102 -3.34 14.02 -21.46
CA PRO A 102 -2.39 14.44 -20.43
C PRO A 102 -3.07 15.20 -19.28
N GLY A 103 -4.38 15.47 -19.39
CA GLY A 103 -5.17 16.18 -18.40
C GLY A 103 -5.11 15.53 -17.02
N TYR A 104 -5.41 16.34 -15.99
CA TYR A 104 -5.60 15.81 -14.64
C TYR A 104 -6.86 14.94 -14.55
N LEU A 105 -7.92 15.34 -15.26
CA LEU A 105 -9.16 14.57 -15.39
C LEU A 105 -9.15 13.87 -16.77
N GLY A 106 -9.05 12.55 -16.75
CA GLY A 106 -9.01 11.74 -17.96
C GLY A 106 -10.24 10.86 -18.10
N HIS A 107 -10.69 10.66 -19.33
CA HIS A 107 -11.66 9.61 -19.64
C HIS A 107 -10.94 8.30 -19.98
N VAL A 108 -11.32 7.19 -19.35
CA VAL A 108 -10.63 5.89 -19.53
C VAL A 108 -10.53 5.43 -20.98
N HIS A 109 -11.48 5.80 -21.86
CA HIS A 109 -11.41 5.43 -23.29
C HIS A 109 -10.33 6.21 -24.07
N ARG A 110 -9.78 7.28 -23.48
CA ARG A 110 -8.66 8.08 -24.01
C ARG A 110 -7.34 7.78 -23.29
N LEU A 111 -7.31 6.75 -22.45
CA LEU A 111 -6.11 6.30 -21.75
C LEU A 111 -5.71 4.94 -22.29
N HIS A 112 -4.46 4.84 -22.72
CA HIS A 112 -3.88 3.62 -23.25
C HIS A 112 -2.61 3.29 -22.47
N ILE A 113 -2.41 2.00 -22.20
CA ILE A 113 -1.26 1.50 -21.44
C ILE A 113 -0.21 1.02 -22.43
N VAL A 114 1.05 1.35 -22.19
CA VAL A 114 2.17 0.75 -22.93
C VAL A 114 2.29 -0.72 -22.50
N GLU A 115 1.91 -1.64 -23.39
CA GLU A 115 1.99 -3.08 -23.13
C GLU A 115 3.43 -3.52 -22.84
N GLY A 116 3.61 -4.41 -21.86
CA GLY A 116 4.93 -4.90 -21.45
C GLY A 116 5.85 -3.87 -20.81
N SER A 117 5.39 -2.63 -20.56
CA SER A 117 6.22 -1.62 -19.90
C SER A 117 6.70 -2.10 -18.53
N LYS A 118 7.99 -1.88 -18.25
CA LYS A 118 8.59 -2.09 -16.92
C LYS A 118 7.93 -1.25 -15.83
N LEU A 119 7.24 -0.16 -16.18
CA LEU A 119 6.56 0.76 -15.25
C LEU A 119 5.16 0.28 -14.84
N ASN A 120 4.62 -0.70 -15.56
CA ASN A 120 3.37 -1.32 -15.19
C ASN A 120 3.51 -2.09 -13.87
N CYS A 121 2.38 -2.33 -13.22
CA CYS A 121 2.33 -3.12 -11.99
C CYS A 121 2.96 -4.50 -12.20
N GLY A 122 3.95 -4.84 -11.37
CA GLY A 122 4.56 -6.18 -11.39
C GLY A 122 3.57 -7.31 -11.04
N MET A 123 2.44 -6.95 -10.41
CA MET A 123 1.34 -7.84 -10.05
C MET A 123 0.15 -7.73 -11.00
N LEU A 124 0.35 -7.28 -12.25
CA LEU A 124 -0.69 -7.35 -13.28
C LEU A 124 -1.23 -8.78 -13.41
N ASP A 125 -0.33 -9.76 -13.41
CA ASP A 125 -0.67 -11.18 -13.46
C ASP A 125 -0.60 -11.86 -12.08
N ALA A 126 -1.24 -11.26 -11.07
CA ALA A 126 -1.24 -11.76 -9.70
C ALA A 126 -1.77 -13.19 -9.56
N THR A 127 -2.65 -13.66 -10.44
CA THR A 127 -3.14 -15.04 -10.44
C THR A 127 -1.99 -16.03 -10.62
N SER A 128 -1.00 -15.72 -11.46
CA SER A 128 0.20 -16.55 -11.62
C SER A 128 1.01 -16.65 -10.33
N VAL A 129 1.09 -15.57 -9.54
CA VAL A 129 1.66 -15.63 -8.19
C VAL A 129 0.87 -16.59 -7.29
N GLY A 130 -0.46 -16.56 -7.36
CA GLY A 130 -1.31 -17.53 -6.68
C GLY A 130 -0.99 -18.97 -7.08
N ILE A 131 -0.88 -19.25 -8.39
CA ILE A 131 -0.54 -20.59 -8.92
C ILE A 131 0.81 -21.05 -8.34
N GLU A 132 1.80 -20.18 -8.31
CA GLU A 132 3.11 -20.53 -7.77
C GLU A 132 3.09 -20.80 -6.25
N ILE A 133 2.25 -20.09 -5.48
CA ILE A 133 2.06 -20.37 -4.06
C ILE A 133 1.36 -21.73 -3.87
N GLU A 134 0.35 -22.05 -4.68
CA GLU A 134 -0.28 -23.39 -4.68
C GLU A 134 0.74 -24.49 -5.01
N GLN A 135 1.57 -24.30 -6.02
CA GLN A 135 2.65 -25.22 -6.36
C GLN A 135 3.60 -25.40 -5.18
N LEU A 136 4.02 -24.32 -4.53
CA LEU A 136 4.89 -24.38 -3.37
C LEU A 136 4.28 -25.18 -2.22
N LEU A 137 2.98 -25.00 -1.95
CA LEU A 137 2.25 -25.79 -0.94
C LEU A 137 2.28 -27.28 -1.27
N LEU A 138 2.00 -27.65 -2.52
CA LEU A 138 1.96 -29.05 -2.96
C LEU A 138 3.35 -29.70 -3.00
N GLU A 139 4.39 -28.92 -3.28
CA GLU A 139 5.78 -29.38 -3.28
C GLU A 139 6.32 -29.59 -1.86
N LYS A 140 6.07 -28.63 -0.96
CA LYS A 140 6.57 -28.69 0.42
C LYS A 140 5.70 -29.51 1.35
N GLN A 141 4.43 -29.68 1.01
CA GLN A 141 3.42 -30.38 1.79
C GLN A 141 3.49 -30.04 3.29
N PRO A 142 3.45 -28.75 3.69
CA PRO A 142 3.47 -28.41 5.10
C PRO A 142 2.25 -28.96 5.82
N ILE A 143 2.42 -29.25 7.11
CA ILE A 143 1.30 -29.50 8.02
C ILE A 143 0.85 -28.16 8.56
N VAL A 144 -0.34 -27.72 8.15
CA VAL A 144 -0.95 -26.48 8.63
C VAL A 144 -1.88 -26.80 9.79
N ARG A 145 -1.77 -26.05 10.88
CA ARG A 145 -2.57 -26.21 12.12
C ARG A 145 -3.48 -25.01 12.32
N TRP A 146 -4.67 -25.25 12.84
CA TRP A 146 -5.65 -24.26 13.31
C TRP A 146 -6.39 -24.80 14.54
N ASP A 147 -7.18 -23.97 15.22
CA ASP A 147 -7.70 -24.23 16.58
C ASP A 147 -8.29 -25.63 16.80
N ASN A 148 -8.98 -26.18 15.80
CA ASN A 148 -9.67 -27.47 15.89
C ASN A 148 -9.18 -28.49 14.85
N GLY A 149 -7.95 -28.37 14.34
CA GLY A 149 -7.44 -29.38 13.42
C GLY A 149 -6.12 -29.06 12.75
N GLN A 150 -5.69 -30.01 11.92
CA GLN A 150 -4.54 -29.84 11.04
C GLN A 150 -4.78 -30.57 9.73
N ALA A 151 -4.08 -30.16 8.68
CA ALA A 151 -4.04 -30.90 7.42
C ALA A 151 -2.65 -30.83 6.78
N LEU A 152 -2.29 -31.92 6.11
CA LEU A 152 -1.14 -31.96 5.21
C LEU A 152 -1.54 -31.33 3.87
N MET A 153 -0.80 -30.35 3.38
CA MET A 153 -1.09 -29.66 2.11
C MET A 153 -0.64 -30.48 0.90
N ASN A 154 -1.27 -31.63 0.67
CA ASN A 154 -0.90 -32.58 -0.39
C ASN A 154 -1.93 -32.65 -1.54
N SER A 155 -2.95 -31.80 -1.51
CA SER A 155 -4.03 -31.78 -2.50
C SER A 155 -4.74 -30.44 -2.53
N GLU A 156 -5.39 -30.13 -3.64
CA GLU A 156 -6.25 -28.95 -3.79
C GLU A 156 -7.33 -28.88 -2.71
N ALA A 157 -7.97 -30.00 -2.39
CA ALA A 157 -8.98 -30.08 -1.32
C ALA A 157 -8.42 -29.70 0.05
N ALA A 158 -7.16 -30.05 0.34
CA ALA A 158 -6.49 -29.65 1.59
C ALA A 158 -6.20 -28.15 1.61
N ILE A 159 -5.75 -27.58 0.48
CA ILE A 159 -5.51 -26.13 0.33
C ILE A 159 -6.82 -25.36 0.50
N ARG A 160 -7.90 -25.75 -0.17
CA ARG A 160 -9.23 -25.14 -0.01
C ARG A 160 -9.72 -25.20 1.43
N LYS A 161 -9.49 -26.33 2.11
CA LYS A 161 -9.82 -26.46 3.53
C LYS A 161 -9.01 -25.51 4.41
N MET A 162 -7.72 -25.29 4.11
CA MET A 162 -6.91 -24.29 4.79
C MET A 162 -7.44 -22.88 4.55
N LEU A 163 -7.75 -22.51 3.29
CA LEU A 163 -8.36 -21.20 2.96
C LEU A 163 -9.62 -20.95 3.78
N LEU A 164 -10.50 -21.94 3.84
CA LEU A 164 -11.75 -21.84 4.61
C LEU A 164 -11.50 -21.70 6.11
N ARG A 165 -10.57 -22.48 6.67
CA ARG A 165 -10.37 -22.57 8.14
C ARG A 165 -9.48 -21.48 8.71
N VAL A 166 -8.51 -21.00 7.94
CA VAL A 166 -7.52 -20.01 8.37
C VAL A 166 -7.91 -18.62 7.90
N TYR A 167 -8.32 -18.48 6.63
CA TYR A 167 -8.56 -17.20 5.98
C TYR A 167 -10.05 -16.87 5.83
N ALA A 168 -10.94 -17.74 6.35
CA ALA A 168 -12.39 -17.62 6.21
C ALA A 168 -12.85 -17.47 4.75
N TYR A 169 -12.15 -18.13 3.82
CA TYR A 169 -12.38 -18.01 2.39
C TYR A 169 -12.79 -19.34 1.77
N ASP A 170 -14.01 -19.41 1.23
CA ASP A 170 -14.49 -20.57 0.46
C ASP A 170 -14.27 -20.34 -1.03
N GLY A 171 -13.13 -20.79 -1.53
CA GLY A 171 -12.74 -20.64 -2.92
C GLY A 171 -11.39 -21.30 -3.19
N TYR A 172 -10.64 -20.75 -4.14
CA TYR A 172 -9.36 -21.22 -4.65
C TYR A 172 -8.26 -20.18 -4.42
N LEU A 173 -7.03 -20.61 -4.16
CA LEU A 173 -5.93 -19.66 -3.88
C LEU A 173 -5.60 -18.92 -5.18
N ALA A 174 -5.41 -19.68 -6.25
CA ALA A 174 -5.30 -19.18 -7.62
C ALA A 174 -6.67 -19.19 -8.31
N GLY A 175 -7.20 -18.00 -8.62
CA GLY A 175 -8.44 -17.85 -9.37
C GLY A 175 -9.34 -16.76 -8.82
N ASP A 176 -9.84 -16.94 -7.60
CA ASP A 176 -10.79 -16.01 -6.98
C ASP A 176 -10.29 -15.33 -5.71
N TRP A 177 -9.38 -15.95 -4.94
CA TRP A 177 -8.78 -15.30 -3.76
C TRP A 177 -7.72 -14.26 -4.14
N ILE A 178 -6.80 -14.62 -5.03
CA ILE A 178 -5.84 -13.72 -5.67
C ILE A 178 -6.23 -13.59 -7.14
N ARG A 179 -6.58 -12.37 -7.56
CA ARG A 179 -7.01 -12.04 -8.93
C ARG A 179 -6.02 -11.12 -9.63
N SER A 180 -5.81 -11.38 -10.91
CA SER A 180 -5.04 -10.53 -11.81
C SER A 180 -5.78 -9.22 -12.12
N ILE A 181 -5.02 -8.22 -12.57
CA ILE A 181 -5.57 -6.97 -13.08
C ILE A 181 -5.85 -7.16 -14.57
N ASP A 182 -7.12 -7.35 -14.93
CA ASP A 182 -7.52 -7.58 -16.33
C ASP A 182 -7.05 -6.46 -17.26
N LYS A 183 -7.29 -5.21 -16.85
CA LYS A 183 -6.94 -4.01 -17.60
C LYS A 183 -6.56 -2.90 -16.64
N LEU A 184 -5.26 -2.55 -16.64
CA LEU A 184 -4.71 -1.53 -15.76
C LEU A 184 -5.45 -0.18 -15.87
N ARG A 185 -5.84 0.22 -17.09
CA ARG A 185 -6.57 1.47 -17.32
C ARG A 185 -7.97 1.56 -16.69
N THR A 186 -8.61 0.41 -16.41
CA THR A 186 -9.93 0.37 -15.75
C THR A 186 -9.84 -0.05 -14.29
N HIS A 187 -8.67 -0.52 -13.84
CA HIS A 187 -8.47 -1.06 -12.49
C HIS A 187 -8.89 -0.10 -11.36
N PRO A 188 -8.54 1.21 -11.39
CA PRO A 188 -9.02 2.13 -10.34
C PRO A 188 -10.55 2.21 -10.24
N ARG A 189 -11.26 2.16 -11.37
CA ARG A 189 -12.73 2.19 -11.39
C ARG A 189 -13.33 0.88 -10.87
N ALA A 190 -12.71 -0.25 -11.19
CA ALA A 190 -13.12 -1.55 -10.65
C ALA A 190 -12.97 -1.55 -9.13
N GLN A 191 -11.81 -1.13 -8.61
CA GLN A 191 -11.59 -0.99 -7.18
C GLN A 191 -12.58 -0.03 -6.52
N ARG A 192 -12.88 1.11 -7.16
CA ARG A 192 -13.86 2.06 -6.66
C ARG A 192 -15.24 1.42 -6.53
N THR A 193 -15.67 0.68 -7.55
CA THR A 193 -16.96 -0.02 -7.55
C THR A 193 -17.03 -1.04 -6.42
N GLU A 194 -15.96 -1.82 -6.21
CA GLU A 194 -15.91 -2.80 -5.11
C GLU A 194 -15.94 -2.11 -3.73
N LEU A 195 -15.22 -1.00 -3.57
CA LEU A 195 -15.24 -0.24 -2.32
C LEU A 195 -16.61 0.41 -2.07
N GLU A 196 -17.22 1.03 -3.06
CA GLU A 196 -18.56 1.62 -2.95
C GLU A 196 -19.60 0.57 -2.55
N ARG A 197 -19.51 -0.66 -3.09
CA ARG A 197 -20.35 -1.79 -2.68
C ARG A 197 -20.10 -2.20 -1.23
N ALA A 198 -18.83 -2.32 -0.82
CA ALA A 198 -18.46 -2.65 0.56
C ALA A 198 -18.93 -1.58 1.56
N VAL A 199 -18.82 -0.30 1.20
CA VAL A 199 -19.34 0.82 2.00
C VAL A 199 -20.86 0.81 2.06
N GLY A 200 -21.54 0.49 0.94
CA GLY A 200 -23.00 0.42 0.89
C GLY A 200 -23.60 -0.70 1.75
N SER A 201 -22.86 -1.80 1.95
CA SER A 201 -23.28 -2.95 2.75
C SER A 201 -22.83 -2.90 4.22
N ASP A 202 -21.80 -2.11 4.56
CA ASP A 202 -21.32 -1.92 5.93
C ASP A 202 -22.06 -0.75 6.63
N THR A 203 -22.77 -1.06 7.71
CA THR A 203 -23.57 -0.07 8.45
C THR A 203 -22.77 1.06 9.05
N GLU A 204 -21.52 0.82 9.46
CA GLU A 204 -20.67 1.84 10.08
C GLU A 204 -20.13 2.77 8.99
N LEU A 205 -19.55 2.22 7.93
CA LEU A 205 -18.96 3.00 6.84
C LEU A 205 -19.99 3.85 6.08
N ARG A 206 -21.21 3.34 5.90
CA ARG A 206 -22.28 4.08 5.22
C ARG A 206 -22.63 5.42 5.89
N THR A 207 -22.38 5.55 7.19
CA THR A 207 -22.66 6.79 7.94
C THR A 207 -21.58 7.87 7.81
N LEU A 208 -20.39 7.53 7.30
CA LEU A 208 -19.22 8.42 7.31
C LEU A 208 -19.13 9.38 6.11
N ASP A 209 -20.13 9.42 5.22
CA ASP A 209 -20.13 10.19 3.95
C ASP A 209 -18.78 10.14 3.21
N LEU A 210 -18.27 8.92 3.02
CA LEU A 210 -16.94 8.68 2.47
C LEU A 210 -16.81 9.22 1.04
N LYS A 211 -15.76 9.99 0.79
CA LYS A 211 -15.42 10.47 -0.56
C LYS A 211 -14.35 9.56 -1.18
N ILE A 212 -14.72 8.81 -2.22
CA ILE A 212 -13.84 7.84 -2.86
C ILE A 212 -13.39 8.34 -4.23
N THR A 213 -12.10 8.63 -4.40
CA THR A 213 -11.52 9.03 -5.69
C THR A 213 -10.79 7.87 -6.35
N ALA A 214 -10.66 7.90 -7.68
CA ALA A 214 -9.94 6.87 -8.44
C ALA A 214 -9.02 7.48 -9.50
N GLY A 215 -7.75 7.05 -9.53
CA GLY A 215 -6.76 7.57 -10.47
C GLY A 215 -5.67 6.57 -10.87
N ILE A 216 -4.97 6.91 -11.95
CA ILE A 216 -3.80 6.19 -12.45
C ILE A 216 -2.60 7.11 -12.33
N GLN A 217 -1.59 6.69 -11.57
CA GLN A 217 -0.29 7.32 -11.53
C GLN A 217 0.51 6.86 -12.76
N ASP A 218 0.73 7.77 -13.70
CA ASP A 218 1.67 7.53 -14.80
C ASP A 218 3.08 7.81 -14.30
N TYR A 219 3.89 6.75 -14.18
CA TYR A 219 5.27 6.91 -13.74
C TYR A 219 6.15 7.57 -14.79
N SER A 220 5.80 7.50 -16.08
CA SER A 220 6.63 8.12 -17.12
C SER A 220 6.54 9.65 -17.13
N THR A 221 5.42 10.20 -16.69
CA THR A 221 5.18 11.65 -16.58
C THR A 221 5.10 12.13 -15.13
N HIS A 222 5.23 11.21 -14.17
CA HIS A 222 5.12 11.43 -12.72
C HIS A 222 3.82 12.15 -12.32
N ALA A 223 2.74 11.87 -13.04
CA ALA A 223 1.47 12.56 -12.90
C ALA A 223 0.32 11.60 -12.61
N LEU A 224 -0.52 11.94 -11.62
CA LEU A 224 -1.80 11.26 -11.41
C LEU A 224 -2.84 11.76 -12.41
N VAL A 225 -3.49 10.85 -13.12
CA VAL A 225 -4.69 11.11 -13.93
C VAL A 225 -5.90 10.53 -13.20
N ARG A 226 -6.84 11.39 -12.77
CA ARG A 226 -8.12 10.96 -12.21
C ARG A 226 -8.99 10.38 -13.31
N VAL A 227 -9.51 9.19 -13.06
CA VAL A 227 -10.36 8.44 -14.01
C VAL A 227 -11.80 8.38 -13.57
N ASP A 228 -12.16 9.06 -12.49
CA ASP A 228 -13.51 9.18 -11.94
C ASP A 228 -14.27 10.41 -12.42
N GLY A 229 -13.69 11.22 -13.30
CA GLY A 229 -14.30 12.45 -13.78
C GLY A 229 -14.24 13.63 -12.80
N GLY A 230 -13.45 13.52 -11.71
CA GLY A 230 -13.30 14.61 -10.74
C GLY A 230 -14.36 14.62 -9.63
N ASP A 231 -15.23 13.61 -9.59
CA ASP A 231 -16.29 13.46 -8.58
C ASP A 231 -16.02 12.25 -7.68
N PRO A 232 -15.93 12.39 -6.34
CA PRO A 232 -16.12 13.63 -5.57
C PRO A 232 -14.93 14.60 -5.67
N PRO A 233 -15.15 15.90 -5.38
CA PRO A 233 -14.05 16.83 -5.19
C PRO A 233 -13.21 16.37 -3.98
N ALA A 234 -11.89 16.47 -4.09
CA ALA A 234 -10.97 16.15 -3.02
C ALA A 234 -9.87 17.21 -2.95
N PRO A 235 -10.18 18.45 -2.50
CA PRO A 235 -9.31 19.61 -2.67
C PRO A 235 -7.89 19.39 -2.19
N PHE A 236 -7.69 18.82 -1.00
CA PHE A 236 -6.35 18.53 -0.48
C PHE A 236 -5.55 17.63 -1.43
N TRP A 237 -6.17 16.56 -1.92
CA TRP A 237 -5.50 15.60 -2.81
C TRP A 237 -5.30 16.18 -4.21
N ASP A 238 -6.31 16.86 -4.75
CA ASP A 238 -6.27 17.51 -6.05
C ASP A 238 -5.17 18.59 -6.08
N ASP A 239 -5.09 19.45 -5.05
CA ASP A 239 -4.05 20.47 -4.87
C ASP A 239 -2.65 19.84 -4.76
N THR A 240 -2.52 18.76 -3.98
CA THR A 240 -1.26 18.03 -3.81
C THR A 240 -0.75 17.51 -5.15
N GLN A 241 -1.63 16.91 -5.95
CA GLN A 241 -1.28 16.35 -7.26
C GLN A 241 -0.96 17.42 -8.29
N LEU A 242 -1.67 18.54 -8.26
CA LEU A 242 -1.34 19.70 -9.09
C LEU A 242 0.04 20.26 -8.73
N MET A 243 0.36 20.38 -7.45
CA MET A 243 1.67 20.85 -6.99
C MET A 243 2.80 19.89 -7.40
N ILE A 244 2.58 18.58 -7.30
CA ILE A 244 3.54 17.57 -7.78
C ILE A 244 3.79 17.77 -9.28
N ARG A 245 2.73 17.87 -10.11
CA ARG A 245 2.85 18.10 -11.55
C ARG A 245 3.65 19.38 -11.87
N GLN A 246 3.38 20.47 -11.16
CA GLN A 246 4.10 21.74 -11.34
C GLN A 246 5.59 21.60 -10.98
N LYS A 247 5.91 20.95 -9.86
CA LYS A 247 7.30 20.71 -9.43
C LYS A 247 8.04 19.79 -10.40
N VAL A 248 7.41 18.72 -10.88
CA VAL A 248 7.97 17.82 -11.91
C VAL A 248 8.24 18.62 -13.19
N ALA A 249 7.30 19.43 -13.66
CA ALA A 249 7.49 20.24 -14.87
C ALA A 249 8.60 21.31 -14.70
N ALA A 250 8.72 21.92 -13.52
CA ALA A 250 9.73 22.93 -13.23
C ALA A 250 11.15 22.37 -13.13
N HIS A 251 11.30 21.15 -12.61
CA HIS A 251 12.60 20.50 -12.42
C HIS A 251 12.99 19.57 -13.58
N GLY A 252 12.01 19.07 -14.35
CA GLY A 252 12.19 18.12 -15.45
C GLY A 252 12.88 16.83 -15.05
N ASP A 253 13.42 16.12 -16.05
CA ASP A 253 14.23 14.88 -15.92
C ASP A 253 15.59 15.08 -15.19
N ARG A 254 15.81 16.22 -14.53
CA ARG A 254 17.09 16.56 -13.90
C ARG A 254 17.20 16.12 -12.44
N ARG A 255 16.10 15.64 -11.85
CA ARG A 255 16.06 15.15 -10.47
C ARG A 255 16.26 13.64 -10.45
N GLU A 256 17.36 13.18 -9.85
CA GLU A 256 17.68 11.75 -9.72
C GLU A 256 16.58 10.94 -9.06
N ASP A 257 15.88 11.52 -8.07
CA ASP A 257 14.77 10.86 -7.38
C ASP A 257 13.53 10.69 -8.25
N ILE A 258 13.34 11.52 -9.28
CA ILE A 258 12.29 11.35 -10.29
C ILE A 258 12.70 10.25 -11.29
N LEU A 259 13.94 10.32 -11.79
CA LEU A 259 14.48 9.34 -12.74
C LEU A 259 14.45 7.92 -12.21
N ALA A 260 14.73 7.72 -10.92
CA ALA A 260 14.70 6.41 -10.28
C ALA A 260 13.31 5.74 -10.30
N GLN A 261 12.21 6.50 -10.46
CA GLN A 261 10.88 5.91 -10.64
C GLN A 261 10.70 5.28 -12.03
N ASN A 262 11.52 5.66 -13.01
CA ASN A 262 11.49 5.13 -14.37
C ASN A 262 12.29 3.84 -14.54
N ASP A 263 12.90 3.32 -13.48
CA ASP A 263 13.66 2.08 -13.52
C ASP A 263 12.80 0.83 -13.29
N LEU A 264 13.40 -0.32 -13.63
CA LEU A 264 12.83 -1.60 -13.23
C LEU A 264 12.90 -1.69 -11.70
N GLN A 265 11.82 -2.15 -11.08
CA GLN A 265 11.77 -2.31 -9.64
C GLN A 265 12.88 -3.29 -9.17
N LYS A 266 13.79 -2.78 -8.33
CA LYS A 266 14.93 -3.51 -7.76
C LYS A 266 15.29 -2.95 -6.36
N PRO A 267 14.38 -3.07 -5.38
CA PRO A 267 14.63 -2.62 -4.02
C PRO A 267 15.71 -3.44 -3.31
N MET A 268 16.33 -2.83 -2.30
CA MET A 268 17.41 -3.44 -1.53
C MET A 268 16.90 -4.36 -0.41
N ALA A 269 15.67 -4.10 0.06
CA ALA A 269 15.01 -4.84 1.13
C ALA A 269 13.50 -4.63 1.07
N GLY A 270 12.75 -5.52 1.72
CA GLY A 270 11.34 -5.31 2.01
C GLY A 270 11.10 -4.67 3.38
N LEU A 271 9.92 -4.09 3.56
CA LEU A 271 9.45 -3.48 4.80
C LEU A 271 7.99 -3.85 5.05
N LEU A 272 7.73 -4.46 6.20
CA LEU A 272 6.39 -4.70 6.73
C LEU A 272 6.17 -3.78 7.94
N CYS A 273 5.13 -2.96 7.91
CA CYS A 273 4.84 -2.03 8.99
C CYS A 273 3.36 -1.65 9.09
N MET A 274 3.00 -0.99 10.20
CA MET A 274 1.66 -0.44 10.40
C MET A 274 1.38 0.76 9.48
N THR A 275 0.10 1.04 9.23
CA THR A 275 -0.37 2.26 8.57
C THR A 275 -0.40 3.43 9.55
N ASP A 276 0.75 4.01 9.89
CA ASP A 276 0.83 5.22 10.72
C ASP A 276 0.88 6.48 9.83
N PRO A 277 -0.01 7.47 10.05
CA PRO A 277 -0.02 8.71 9.28
C PRO A 277 1.13 9.66 9.62
N THR A 278 1.74 9.53 10.79
CA THR A 278 2.68 10.51 11.32
C THR A 278 4.14 10.24 10.92
N ARG A 279 4.41 9.22 10.08
CA ARG A 279 5.78 8.69 9.91
C ARG A 279 6.20 8.38 8.49
N ALA A 280 7.38 8.89 8.14
CA ALA A 280 8.09 8.62 6.91
C ALA A 280 8.86 7.27 6.98
N TYR A 281 8.12 6.15 6.98
CA TYR A 281 8.74 4.84 7.16
C TYR A 281 9.72 4.41 6.07
N ARG A 282 9.48 4.77 4.81
CA ARG A 282 10.34 4.33 3.69
C ARG A 282 11.73 4.99 3.72
N PRO A 283 11.85 6.34 3.83
CA PRO A 283 13.15 7.00 3.96
C PRO A 283 13.98 6.47 5.12
N ASP A 284 13.39 6.44 6.31
CA ASP A 284 14.16 6.10 7.50
C ASP A 284 14.57 4.61 7.52
N ALA A 285 13.71 3.70 7.01
CA ALA A 285 14.07 2.30 6.86
C ALA A 285 15.15 2.08 5.79
N ALA A 286 15.12 2.83 4.68
CA ALA A 286 16.15 2.78 3.66
C ALA A 286 17.53 3.18 4.24
N ARG A 287 17.57 4.31 4.96
CA ARG A 287 18.76 4.79 5.65
C ARG A 287 19.29 3.77 6.66
N PHE A 288 18.42 3.25 7.52
CA PHE A 288 18.78 2.23 8.49
C PHE A 288 19.43 1.01 7.81
N TYR A 289 18.82 0.52 6.73
CA TYR A 289 19.31 -0.65 6.02
C TYR A 289 20.65 -0.40 5.33
N GLN A 290 20.85 0.77 4.71
CA GLN A 290 22.14 1.17 4.14
C GLN A 290 23.26 1.16 5.19
N ILE A 291 23.01 1.74 6.37
CA ILE A 291 23.99 1.75 7.48
C ILE A 291 24.31 0.31 7.92
N ARG A 292 23.29 -0.53 8.06
CA ARG A 292 23.45 -1.94 8.44
C ARG A 292 24.32 -2.70 7.43
N GLN A 293 24.23 -2.37 6.14
CA GLN A 293 25.04 -2.95 5.07
C GLN A 293 26.43 -2.29 4.93
N GLY A 294 26.81 -1.39 5.84
CA GLY A 294 28.09 -0.68 5.79
C GLY A 294 28.19 0.39 4.70
N GLN A 295 27.04 0.84 4.17
CA GLN A 295 26.96 1.87 3.14
C GLN A 295 26.77 3.26 3.76
N VAL A 296 27.24 4.30 3.07
CA VAL A 296 26.94 5.69 3.43
C VAL A 296 25.51 5.99 2.97
N PRO A 297 24.60 6.42 3.87
CA PRO A 297 23.23 6.71 3.48
C PRO A 297 23.12 7.86 2.49
N ASP A 298 22.19 7.74 1.56
CA ASP A 298 21.84 8.86 0.67
C ASP A 298 21.06 9.92 1.50
N PRO A 299 21.44 11.21 1.45
CA PRO A 299 20.69 12.26 2.12
C PRO A 299 19.28 12.45 1.54
N THR A 300 19.04 12.00 0.31
CA THR A 300 17.73 12.09 -0.36
C THR A 300 17.14 10.70 -0.53
N TYR A 301 15.88 10.51 -0.13
CA TYR A 301 15.23 9.22 -0.40
C TYR A 301 15.06 9.01 -1.90
N LYS A 302 15.65 7.93 -2.39
CA LYS A 302 15.48 7.47 -3.77
C LYS A 302 14.32 6.47 -3.84
N PRO A 303 13.35 6.67 -4.75
CA PRO A 303 12.44 5.61 -5.16
C PRO A 303 13.18 4.33 -5.50
N ASN A 304 12.45 3.23 -5.45
CA ASN A 304 12.98 1.91 -5.68
C ASN A 304 13.96 1.44 -4.59
N SER A 305 14.06 2.14 -3.45
CA SER A 305 14.93 1.69 -2.35
C SER A 305 14.30 0.56 -1.54
N ILE A 306 13.04 0.71 -1.10
CA ILE A 306 12.37 -0.21 -0.16
C ILE A 306 11.04 -0.67 -0.72
N PHE A 307 10.81 -1.98 -0.73
CA PHE A 307 9.53 -2.58 -1.05
C PHE A 307 8.63 -2.60 0.20
N LYS A 308 7.75 -1.62 0.35
CA LYS A 308 6.88 -1.49 1.54
C LYS A 308 5.54 -2.15 1.31
N ILE A 309 5.17 -3.03 2.24
CA ILE A 309 3.81 -3.52 2.47
C ILE A 309 3.34 -2.97 3.82
N SER A 310 2.14 -2.41 3.89
CA SER A 310 1.60 -1.91 5.15
C SER A 310 0.10 -2.10 5.28
N GLY A 311 -0.32 -2.44 6.49
CA GLY A 311 -1.72 -2.60 6.88
C GLY A 311 -1.96 -2.20 8.34
N GLY A 312 -3.21 -1.92 8.66
CA GLY A 312 -3.69 -1.48 9.98
C GLY A 312 -3.88 -2.62 10.98
N ASN A 313 -3.87 -3.87 10.52
CA ASN A 313 -4.06 -5.06 11.37
C ASN A 313 -2.81 -5.94 11.55
N PHE A 314 -1.64 -5.46 11.13
CA PHE A 314 -0.42 -6.28 11.12
C PHE A 314 0.04 -6.68 12.54
N ASP A 315 -0.35 -5.91 13.56
CA ASP A 315 -0.01 -6.17 14.96
C ASP A 315 -1.03 -7.01 15.74
N VAL A 316 -1.97 -7.67 15.03
CA VAL A 316 -2.97 -8.57 15.62
C VAL A 316 -2.56 -10.03 15.35
N PRO A 317 -1.83 -10.70 16.27
CA PRO A 317 -1.06 -11.91 15.96
C PRO A 317 -1.87 -13.18 15.64
N TYR A 318 -3.18 -13.15 15.90
CA TYR A 318 -4.09 -14.28 15.70
C TYR A 318 -4.98 -14.12 14.47
N SER A 319 -4.88 -12.98 13.78
CA SER A 319 -5.53 -12.77 12.50
C SER A 319 -4.57 -13.13 11.36
N PRO A 320 -5.02 -13.75 10.27
CA PRO A 320 -4.18 -13.96 9.10
C PRO A 320 -3.86 -12.64 8.37
N PHE A 321 -2.90 -12.68 7.46
CA PHE A 321 -2.73 -11.63 6.45
C PHE A 321 -3.72 -11.82 5.30
N GLY A 322 -4.06 -10.71 4.64
CA GLY A 322 -4.90 -10.74 3.44
C GLY A 322 -4.17 -11.30 2.22
N PRO A 323 -4.92 -11.71 1.18
CA PRO A 323 -4.37 -12.35 -0.02
C PRO A 323 -3.28 -11.52 -0.70
N TYR A 324 -3.50 -10.22 -0.88
CA TYR A 324 -2.57 -9.34 -1.60
C TYR A 324 -1.37 -8.89 -0.75
N VAL A 325 -1.44 -9.03 0.57
CA VAL A 325 -0.26 -8.90 1.44
C VAL A 325 0.63 -10.13 1.27
N ILE A 326 0.04 -11.33 1.30
CA ILE A 326 0.76 -12.59 1.12
C ILE A 326 1.34 -12.70 -0.29
N ALA A 327 0.56 -12.42 -1.32
CA ALA A 327 1.01 -12.43 -2.71
C ALA A 327 2.11 -11.37 -2.94
N GLY A 328 1.97 -10.19 -2.35
CA GLY A 328 2.99 -9.15 -2.40
C GLY A 328 4.29 -9.54 -1.71
N PHE A 329 4.20 -10.17 -0.54
CA PHE A 329 5.36 -10.66 0.19
C PHE A 329 6.08 -11.77 -0.57
N TYR A 330 5.32 -12.75 -1.08
CA TYR A 330 5.84 -13.80 -1.95
C TYR A 330 6.52 -13.21 -3.20
N TYR A 331 5.88 -12.26 -3.87
CA TYR A 331 6.43 -11.58 -5.04
C TYR A 331 7.74 -10.87 -4.71
N GLY A 332 7.79 -10.12 -3.61
CA GLY A 332 9.01 -9.47 -3.13
C GLY A 332 10.14 -10.48 -2.89
N VAL A 333 9.86 -11.59 -2.25
CA VAL A 333 10.87 -12.61 -1.93
C VAL A 333 11.34 -13.34 -3.20
N LYS A 334 10.42 -13.92 -3.99
CA LYS A 334 10.77 -14.79 -5.11
C LYS A 334 11.17 -14.03 -6.37
N HIS A 335 10.41 -13.00 -6.73
CA HIS A 335 10.56 -12.31 -8.02
C HIS A 335 11.47 -11.08 -7.93
N LEU A 336 11.54 -10.43 -6.76
CA LEU A 336 12.46 -9.30 -6.53
C LEU A 336 13.74 -9.68 -5.75
N GLY A 337 13.83 -10.92 -5.23
CA GLY A 337 15.01 -11.40 -4.49
C GLY A 337 15.20 -10.77 -3.11
N LEU A 338 14.13 -10.31 -2.48
CA LEU A 338 14.16 -9.59 -1.20
C LEU A 338 14.19 -10.58 -0.03
N PHE A 339 15.36 -11.14 0.26
CA PHE A 339 15.53 -12.06 1.39
C PHE A 339 15.64 -11.35 2.74
N ASP A 340 16.05 -10.08 2.75
CA ASP A 340 16.00 -9.23 3.94
C ASP A 340 14.66 -8.48 4.00
N GLN A 341 13.93 -8.69 5.09
CA GLN A 341 12.59 -8.13 5.31
C GLN A 341 12.57 -7.45 6.67
N MET A 342 12.57 -6.12 6.67
CA MET A 342 12.44 -5.32 7.88
C MET A 342 11.00 -5.38 8.40
N VAL A 343 10.84 -5.58 9.70
CA VAL A 343 9.54 -5.59 10.38
C VAL A 343 9.53 -4.47 11.40
N LEU A 344 8.72 -3.45 11.14
CA LEU A 344 8.73 -2.20 11.90
C LEU A 344 7.40 -1.96 12.62
N GLY A 345 7.45 -2.03 13.94
CA GLY A 345 6.40 -1.58 14.84
C GLY A 345 6.73 -0.23 15.50
N GLN A 346 5.75 0.30 16.23
CA GLN A 346 5.88 1.54 16.99
C GLN A 346 6.93 1.43 18.09
N ASP A 347 6.87 0.31 18.77
CA ASP A 347 7.78 -0.11 19.82
C ASP A 347 8.13 -1.58 19.62
N THR A 348 9.08 -2.08 20.41
CA THR A 348 9.52 -3.47 20.38
C THR A 348 8.36 -4.46 20.56
N ALA A 349 7.36 -4.13 21.39
CA ALA A 349 6.23 -5.02 21.63
C ALA A 349 5.31 -5.13 20.41
N GLN A 350 5.05 -4.04 19.70
CA GLN A 350 4.31 -4.07 18.44
C GLN A 350 5.09 -4.81 17.35
N THR A 351 6.40 -4.61 17.27
CA THR A 351 7.26 -5.36 16.34
C THR A 351 7.17 -6.86 16.58
N GLU A 352 7.27 -7.30 17.84
CA GLU A 352 7.14 -8.73 18.18
C GLU A 352 5.74 -9.29 17.88
N ARG A 353 4.67 -8.50 18.02
CA ARG A 353 3.33 -8.91 17.60
C ARG A 353 3.25 -9.13 16.08
N ILE A 354 3.81 -8.23 15.28
CA ILE A 354 3.86 -8.38 13.81
C ILE A 354 4.68 -9.61 13.43
N MET A 355 5.85 -9.78 14.04
CA MET A 355 6.70 -10.96 13.83
C MET A 355 5.97 -12.27 14.19
N THR A 356 5.22 -12.26 15.29
CA THR A 356 4.39 -13.40 15.70
C THR A 356 3.30 -13.69 14.67
N LYS A 357 2.65 -12.66 14.11
CA LYS A 357 1.68 -12.83 13.02
C LYS A 357 2.31 -13.51 11.80
N ILE A 358 3.50 -13.06 11.36
CA ILE A 358 4.24 -13.66 10.22
C ILE A 358 4.53 -15.15 10.46
N ARG A 359 4.99 -15.51 11.66
CA ARG A 359 5.30 -16.91 12.03
C ARG A 359 4.05 -17.80 12.17
N ARG A 360 2.88 -17.21 12.39
CA ARG A 360 1.62 -17.95 12.60
C ARG A 360 0.77 -18.05 11.36
N ASP A 361 0.87 -17.08 10.45
CA ASP A 361 0.23 -17.16 9.15
C ASP A 361 0.87 -18.29 8.34
N PRO A 362 0.13 -19.35 7.96
CA PRO A 362 0.70 -20.53 7.33
C PRO A 362 1.43 -20.24 6.01
N LEU A 363 0.91 -19.30 5.21
CA LEU A 363 1.52 -18.95 3.93
C LEU A 363 2.75 -18.08 4.15
N MET A 364 2.68 -17.07 5.03
CA MET A 364 3.86 -16.24 5.32
C MET A 364 5.00 -17.07 5.94
N SER A 365 4.70 -17.96 6.90
CA SER A 365 5.71 -18.83 7.52
C SER A 365 6.34 -19.78 6.50
N LEU A 366 5.53 -20.39 5.62
CA LEU A 366 6.02 -21.25 4.54
C LEU A 366 7.01 -20.51 3.62
N ILE A 367 6.69 -19.25 3.27
CA ILE A 367 7.57 -18.41 2.45
C ILE A 367 8.87 -18.11 3.19
N VAL A 368 8.79 -17.68 4.44
CA VAL A 368 9.97 -17.36 5.27
C VAL A 368 10.89 -18.57 5.37
N GLU A 369 10.35 -19.75 5.67
CA GLU A 369 11.11 -20.98 5.85
C GLU A 369 11.71 -21.48 4.53
N THR A 370 10.92 -21.48 3.45
CA THR A 370 11.35 -21.98 2.14
C THR A 370 12.49 -21.15 1.57
N PHE A 371 12.34 -19.83 1.60
CA PHE A 371 13.28 -18.91 0.98
C PHE A 371 14.34 -18.39 1.96
N LYS A 372 14.34 -18.88 3.21
CA LYS A 372 15.26 -18.47 4.28
C LYS A 372 15.28 -16.95 4.48
N VAL A 373 14.09 -16.36 4.51
CA VAL A 373 13.91 -14.92 4.67
C VAL A 373 14.42 -14.49 6.04
N ASN A 374 15.30 -13.49 6.06
CA ASN A 374 15.79 -12.85 7.26
C ASN A 374 14.84 -11.72 7.66
N LEU A 375 14.01 -12.00 8.68
CA LEU A 375 13.14 -11.01 9.29
C LEU A 375 13.94 -10.15 10.28
N ILE A 376 14.11 -8.86 9.96
CA ILE A 376 14.88 -7.90 10.75
C ILE A 376 13.90 -7.09 11.62
N PRO A 377 13.81 -7.35 12.94
CA PRO A 377 12.93 -6.56 13.80
C PRO A 377 13.50 -5.16 14.00
N LEU A 378 12.64 -4.15 13.83
CA LEU A 378 12.93 -2.74 14.04
C LEU A 378 11.82 -2.11 14.86
N ASP A 379 12.18 -1.12 15.67
CA ASP A 379 11.22 -0.17 16.22
C ASP A 379 11.58 1.24 15.76
N GLN A 380 10.65 2.16 15.97
CA GLN A 380 10.84 3.53 15.50
C GLN A 380 11.95 4.28 16.24
N GLN A 381 12.30 3.88 17.47
CA GLN A 381 13.43 4.51 18.15
C GLN A 381 14.75 4.07 17.51
N ALA A 382 14.87 2.80 17.15
CA ALA A 382 16.04 2.26 16.47
C ALA A 382 16.28 2.99 15.14
N ILE A 383 15.23 3.22 14.37
CA ILE A 383 15.29 3.90 13.07
C ILE A 383 15.59 5.41 13.20
N LYS A 384 15.09 6.10 14.24
CA LYS A 384 15.36 7.54 14.45
C LYS A 384 16.78 7.85 14.94
N ARG A 385 17.48 6.85 15.50
CA ARG A 385 18.86 6.99 16.02
C ARG A 385 19.92 6.80 14.94
N THR A 386 19.56 6.25 13.79
CA THR A 386 20.39 6.12 12.59
C THR A 386 20.35 7.37 11.73
#